data_AF-A0A6B3N0E7-F1
#
_entry.id   AF-A0A6B3N0E7-F1
#
_cell.length_a   1.000
_cell.length_b   1.000
_cell.length_c   1.000
_cell.angle_alpha   90.00
_cell.angle_beta   90.00
_cell.angle_gamma   90.00
#
_symmetry.space_group_name_H-M   'P 1'
#
loop_
_entity.id
_entity.type
_entity.pdbx_description
1 polymer ?
#
loop_
_entity_poly.entity_id
_entity_poly.type
_entity_poly.pdbx_seq_one_letter_code
_entity_poly.pdbx_strand_id
1 'polypeptide(L)'
;WECYVGAFGAGVSEPHSVFVFWYSGGSFHQFNQGPQPGQPPLAGWEVSDWEQEIDRLFNAGIQELDQSKRKVIYDRFQEIVAEELPVFFLVNSLYFEAVRDRIENIKFSSLGGPLWNIDELRIAEN
;
A
#
# COMPACT_ATOMS: atom_id res chain seq x y z
N TRP A 1 7.54 -19.54 18.76
CA TRP A 1 6.87 -18.58 17.88
C TRP A 1 7.75 -17.35 17.80
N GLU A 2 8.12 -16.94 16.60
CA GLU A 2 8.82 -15.67 16.34
C GLU A 2 7.79 -14.73 15.71
N CYS A 3 7.74 -13.48 16.17
CA CYS A 3 6.83 -12.45 15.64
C CYS A 3 7.68 -11.35 15.03
N TYR A 4 7.40 -11.01 13.78
CA TYR A 4 7.98 -9.86 13.12
C TYR A 4 7.02 -8.68 13.21
N VAL A 5 7.48 -7.60 13.86
CA VAL A 5 6.77 -6.31 13.86
C VAL A 5 7.50 -5.39 12.90
N GLY A 6 6.89 -5.14 11.75
CA GLY A 6 7.40 -4.24 10.73
C GLY A 6 6.53 -2.99 10.61
N ALA A 7 7.17 -1.88 10.21
CA ALA A 7 6.45 -0.71 9.72
C ALA A 7 6.42 -0.77 8.19
N PHE A 8 5.23 -1.01 7.63
CA PHE A 8 5.01 -1.00 6.20
C PHE A 8 4.19 0.24 5.85
N GLY A 9 4.65 1.04 4.88
CA GLY A 9 3.93 2.23 4.46
C GLY A 9 2.58 1.84 3.86
N ALA A 10 1.49 2.13 4.58
CA ALA A 10 0.11 1.90 4.12
C ALA A 10 -0.67 3.21 3.90
N GLY A 11 -0.01 4.37 4.00
CA GLY A 11 -0.60 5.70 3.77
C GLY A 11 -0.82 6.00 2.29
N VAL A 12 -1.61 5.17 1.61
CA VAL A 12 -1.80 5.24 0.17
C VAL A 12 -3.23 5.67 -0.15
N SER A 13 -3.36 6.78 -0.87
CA SER A 13 -4.63 7.22 -1.45
C SER A 13 -5.04 6.37 -2.65
N GLU A 14 -4.07 5.70 -3.28
CA GLU A 14 -4.25 4.84 -4.44
C GLU A 14 -4.14 3.37 -4.02
N PRO A 15 -5.25 2.59 -3.99
CA PRO A 15 -5.23 1.20 -3.53
C PRO A 15 -4.26 0.30 -4.28
N HIS A 16 -3.96 0.59 -5.56
CA HIS A 16 -3.05 -0.23 -6.34
C HIS A 16 -1.57 -0.06 -5.95
N SER A 17 -1.20 1.01 -5.25
CA SER A 17 0.23 1.26 -4.96
C SER A 17 0.84 0.24 -3.98
N VAL A 18 0.01 -0.57 -3.31
CA VAL A 18 0.46 -1.68 -2.46
C VAL A 18 0.56 -3.02 -3.21
N PHE A 19 0.42 -3.02 -4.54
CA PHE A 19 0.49 -4.22 -5.39
C PHE A 19 1.72 -5.11 -5.09
N VAL A 20 2.92 -4.51 -5.01
CA VAL A 20 4.17 -5.26 -4.82
C VAL A 20 4.24 -6.03 -3.49
N PHE A 21 3.41 -5.66 -2.52
CA PHE A 21 3.28 -6.34 -1.23
C PHE A 21 2.27 -7.49 -1.30
N TRP A 22 1.12 -7.26 -1.94
CA TRP A 22 -0.01 -8.19 -1.92
C TRP A 22 -0.02 -9.19 -3.06
N TYR A 23 0.59 -8.86 -4.20
CA TYR A 23 0.71 -9.77 -5.34
C TYR A 23 1.64 -10.93 -4.98
N SER A 24 1.22 -12.16 -5.24
CA SER A 24 1.96 -13.39 -4.87
C SER A 24 3.36 -13.44 -5.49
N GLY A 25 3.49 -12.91 -6.71
CA GLY A 25 4.77 -12.74 -7.41
C GLY A 25 5.43 -11.37 -7.19
N GLY A 26 4.96 -10.59 -6.21
CA GLY A 26 5.42 -9.24 -5.93
C GLY A 26 6.86 -9.23 -5.39
N SER A 27 7.65 -8.24 -5.81
CA SER A 27 9.05 -8.11 -5.35
C SER A 27 9.20 -7.81 -3.85
N PHE A 28 8.10 -7.48 -3.18
CA PHE A 28 8.06 -7.20 -1.75
C PHE A 28 6.96 -8.01 -1.01
N HIS A 29 6.61 -9.18 -1.53
CA HIS A 29 5.66 -10.08 -0.89
C HIS A 29 6.23 -10.65 0.44
N GLN A 30 5.46 -10.61 1.53
CA GLN A 30 5.97 -10.86 2.90
C GLN A 30 5.56 -12.20 3.52
N PHE A 31 4.62 -12.92 2.90
CA PHE A 31 4.14 -14.23 3.36
C PHE A 31 4.20 -15.21 2.18
N ASN A 32 3.98 -16.50 2.44
CA ASN A 32 4.06 -17.59 1.44
C ASN A 32 5.13 -17.39 0.34
N GLN A 33 6.35 -17.02 0.73
CA GLN A 33 7.35 -16.53 -0.23
C GLN A 33 7.82 -17.63 -1.19
N GLY A 34 7.55 -17.41 -2.48
CA GLY A 34 8.00 -18.27 -3.56
C GLY A 34 9.45 -18.04 -3.99
N PRO A 35 9.92 -18.80 -5.00
CA PRO A 35 11.22 -18.59 -5.61
C PRO A 35 11.31 -17.21 -6.27
N GLN A 36 12.43 -16.52 -6.07
CA GLN A 36 12.69 -15.24 -6.75
C GLN A 36 13.01 -15.44 -8.24
N PRO A 37 12.87 -14.41 -9.10
CA PRO A 37 13.21 -14.51 -10.51
C PRO A 37 14.63 -15.09 -10.72
N GLY A 38 14.70 -16.20 -11.46
CA GLY A 38 15.95 -16.93 -11.74
C GLY A 38 16.35 -17.99 -10.71
N GLN A 39 15.61 -18.14 -9.61
CA GLN A 39 15.79 -19.25 -8.68
C GLN A 39 15.06 -20.51 -9.13
N PRO A 40 15.54 -21.70 -8.75
CA PRO A 40 14.82 -22.94 -9.03
C PRO A 40 13.47 -22.96 -8.27
N PRO A 41 12.45 -23.67 -8.78
CA PRO A 41 11.21 -23.87 -8.06
C PRO A 41 11.44 -24.45 -6.67
N LEU A 42 10.72 -23.93 -5.68
CA LEU A 42 10.70 -24.49 -4.33
C LEU A 42 9.79 -25.73 -4.32
N ALA A 43 10.32 -26.85 -3.84
CA ALA A 43 9.57 -28.11 -3.83
C ALA A 43 8.33 -27.99 -2.92
N GLY A 44 7.15 -28.23 -3.48
CA GLY A 44 5.88 -28.20 -2.75
C GLY A 44 5.37 -26.78 -2.40
N TRP A 45 5.98 -25.74 -2.95
CA TRP A 45 5.45 -24.38 -2.85
C TRP A 45 4.35 -24.16 -3.89
N GLU A 46 3.22 -23.64 -3.44
CA GLU A 46 2.06 -23.29 -4.27
C GLU A 46 1.46 -21.98 -3.76
N VAL A 47 0.93 -21.17 -4.67
CA VAL A 47 0.19 -19.95 -4.33
C VAL A 47 -1.20 -20.36 -3.84
N SER A 48 -1.61 -19.93 -2.65
CA SER A 48 -2.91 -20.29 -2.07
C SER A 48 -4.06 -19.75 -2.91
N ASP A 49 -5.23 -20.40 -2.83
CA ASP A 49 -6.42 -19.99 -3.60
C ASP A 49 -6.81 -18.52 -3.34
N TRP A 50 -6.72 -18.07 -2.09
CA TRP A 50 -7.02 -16.68 -1.72
C TRP A 50 -5.96 -15.69 -2.22
N GLU A 51 -4.70 -16.09 -2.35
CA GLU A 51 -3.64 -15.26 -2.91
C GLU A 51 -3.83 -15.10 -4.42
N GLN A 52 -4.19 -16.18 -5.13
CA GLN A 52 -4.55 -16.13 -6.54
C GLN A 52 -5.77 -15.21 -6.78
N GLU A 53 -6.71 -15.21 -5.83
CA GLU A 53 -7.86 -14.31 -5.86
C GLU A 53 -7.44 -12.85 -5.72
N ILE A 54 -6.55 -12.54 -4.79
CA ILE A 54 -5.96 -11.20 -4.64
C ILE A 54 -5.23 -10.79 -5.93
N ASP A 55 -4.42 -11.66 -6.51
CA ASP A 55 -3.73 -11.40 -7.79
C ASP A 55 -4.72 -11.03 -8.91
N ARG A 56 -5.81 -11.79 -9.02
CA ARG A 56 -6.89 -11.51 -9.97
C ARG A 56 -7.55 -10.15 -9.70
N LEU A 57 -7.84 -9.83 -8.44
CA LEU A 57 -8.47 -8.56 -8.07
C LEU A 57 -7.55 -7.37 -8.37
N PHE A 58 -6.26 -7.43 -8.07
CA PHE A 58 -5.32 -6.35 -8.40
C PHE A 58 -5.18 -6.15 -9.92
N ASN A 59 -5.14 -7.23 -10.70
CA ASN A 59 -5.12 -7.18 -12.16
C ASN A 59 -6.40 -6.54 -12.74
N ALA A 60 -7.57 -6.86 -12.19
CA ALA A 60 -8.82 -6.22 -12.58
C ALA A 60 -8.85 -4.74 -12.14
N GLY A 61 -8.36 -4.44 -10.93
CA GLY A 61 -8.39 -3.11 -10.33
C GLY A 61 -7.50 -2.08 -11.02
N ILE A 62 -6.43 -2.49 -11.72
CA ILE A 62 -5.64 -1.56 -12.55
C ILE A 62 -6.27 -1.29 -13.92
N GLN A 63 -7.13 -2.20 -14.40
CA GLN A 63 -7.78 -2.10 -15.71
C GLN A 63 -9.14 -1.37 -15.65
N GLU A 64 -9.77 -1.29 -14.47
CA GLU A 64 -11.07 -0.63 -14.28
C GLU A 64 -10.92 0.89 -14.11
N LEU A 65 -11.62 1.65 -14.97
CA LEU A 65 -11.60 3.11 -14.98
C LEU A 65 -12.79 3.72 -14.23
N ASP A 66 -13.90 2.99 -14.11
CA ASP A 66 -15.05 3.40 -13.31
C ASP A 66 -14.72 3.28 -11.83
N GLN A 67 -14.69 4.42 -11.13
CA GLN A 67 -14.29 4.45 -9.72
C GLN A 67 -15.20 3.63 -8.81
N SER A 68 -16.50 3.55 -9.11
CA SER A 68 -17.45 2.80 -8.29
C SER A 68 -17.22 1.30 -8.44
N LYS A 69 -16.98 0.82 -9.67
CA LYS A 69 -16.63 -0.57 -9.93
C LYS A 69 -15.25 -0.92 -9.37
N ARG A 70 -14.28 -0.03 -9.54
CA ARG A 70 -12.91 -0.19 -9.02
C ARG A 70 -12.91 -0.31 -7.49
N LYS A 71 -13.76 0.47 -6.82
CA LYS A 71 -13.95 0.36 -5.36
C LYS A 71 -14.41 -1.04 -4.95
N VAL A 72 -15.41 -1.60 -5.60
CA VAL A 72 -15.91 -2.96 -5.29
C VAL A 72 -14.80 -4.01 -5.38
N ILE A 73 -13.90 -3.88 -6.37
CA ILE A 73 -12.75 -4.78 -6.53
C ILE A 73 -11.81 -4.71 -5.32
N TYR A 74 -11.39 -3.50 -4.92
CA TYR A 74 -10.49 -3.33 -3.79
C TYR A 74 -11.16 -3.60 -2.43
N ASP A 75 -12.47 -3.39 -2.30
CA ASP A 75 -13.24 -3.78 -1.12
C ASP A 75 -13.18 -5.31 -0.94
N ARG A 76 -13.37 -6.09 -2.03
CA ARG A 76 -13.26 -7.55 -1.96
C ARG A 76 -11.86 -8.02 -1.56
N PHE A 77 -10.82 -7.34 -2.04
CA PHE A 77 -9.44 -7.60 -1.60
C PHE A 77 -9.29 -7.39 -0.08
N GLN A 78 -9.82 -6.29 0.46
CA GLN A 78 -9.76 -5.99 1.90
C GLN A 78 -10.52 -7.03 2.74
N GLU A 79 -11.67 -7.52 2.26
CA GLU A 79 -12.40 -8.61 2.90
C GLU A 79 -11.56 -9.89 3.02
N ILE A 80 -10.93 -10.33 1.92
CA ILE A 80 -10.09 -11.53 1.91
C ILE A 80 -8.92 -11.39 2.90
N VAL A 81 -8.25 -10.23 2.89
CA VAL A 81 -7.14 -9.99 3.83
C VAL A 81 -7.61 -10.02 5.29
N ALA A 82 -8.82 -9.53 5.57
CA ALA A 82 -9.40 -9.58 6.91
C ALA A 82 -9.82 -11.00 7.33
N GLU A 83 -10.25 -11.83 6.37
CA GLU A 83 -10.64 -13.24 6.59
C GLU A 83 -9.41 -14.14 6.81
N GLU A 84 -8.40 -14.03 5.94
CA GLU A 84 -7.20 -14.88 5.95
C GLU A 84 -6.13 -14.41 6.95
N LEU A 85 -6.16 -13.12 7.30
CA LEU A 85 -5.32 -12.48 8.31
C LEU A 85 -3.81 -12.80 8.18
N PRO A 86 -3.20 -12.69 6.97
CA PRO A 86 -1.77 -12.97 6.79
C PRO A 86 -0.89 -11.93 7.51
N VAL A 87 -1.45 -10.77 7.81
CA VAL A 87 -0.82 -9.70 8.60
C VAL A 87 -1.84 -9.10 9.57
N PHE A 88 -1.37 -8.67 10.73
CA PHE A 88 -2.19 -7.98 11.73
C PHE A 88 -1.94 -6.47 11.65
N PHE A 89 -2.96 -5.71 11.25
CA PHE A 89 -2.89 -4.24 11.25
C PHE A 89 -3.01 -3.70 12.68
N LEU A 90 -1.97 -3.01 13.16
CA LEU A 90 -1.93 -2.52 14.53
C LEU A 90 -2.48 -1.10 14.68
N VAL A 91 -2.01 -0.17 13.83
CA VAL A 91 -2.33 1.25 13.95
C VAL A 91 -2.41 1.92 12.58
N ASN A 92 -3.28 2.92 12.48
CA ASN A 92 -3.17 3.95 11.45
C ASN A 92 -2.32 5.08 12.03
N SER A 93 -1.14 5.32 11.46
CA SER A 93 -0.20 6.31 11.97
C SER A 93 -0.78 7.73 11.94
N LEU A 94 -0.54 8.49 13.01
CA LEU A 94 -0.78 9.93 13.02
C LEU A 94 0.42 10.64 12.41
N TYR A 95 0.15 11.73 11.69
CA TYR A 95 1.17 12.57 11.06
C TYR A 95 1.19 13.94 11.75
N PHE A 96 2.37 14.40 12.13
CA PHE A 96 2.60 15.71 12.73
C PHE A 96 3.77 16.39 12.03
N GLU A 97 3.54 17.60 11.55
CA GLU A 97 4.51 18.34 10.75
C GLU A 97 4.65 19.75 11.29
N ALA A 98 5.89 20.24 11.31
CA ALA A 98 6.21 21.60 11.71
C ALA A 98 6.93 22.29 10.56
N VAL A 99 6.51 23.51 10.25
CA VAL A 99 7.12 24.32 9.20
C VAL A 99 7.44 25.70 9.74
N ARG A 100 8.46 26.34 9.16
CA ARG A 100 8.86 27.70 9.53
C ARG A 100 7.72 28.66 9.22
N ASP A 101 7.46 29.57 10.15
CA ASP A 101 6.46 30.65 10.06
C ASP A 101 6.60 31.53 8.81
N ARG A 102 7.84 31.74 8.32
CA ARG A 102 8.10 32.49 7.07
C ARG A 102 7.62 31.79 5.80
N ILE A 103 7.26 30.51 5.85
CA ILE A 103 6.73 29.80 4.68
C ILE A 103 5.22 29.97 4.69
N GLU A 104 4.76 30.80 3.77
CA GLU A 104 3.35 31.18 3.66
C GLU A 104 2.60 30.24 2.71
N ASN A 105 1.28 30.20 2.89
CA ASN A 105 0.33 29.44 2.06
C ASN A 105 0.56 27.91 2.08
N ILE A 106 1.10 27.38 3.18
CA ILE A 106 1.17 25.94 3.40
C ILE A 106 -0.23 25.37 3.58
N LYS A 107 -0.54 24.32 2.83
CA LYS A 107 -1.75 23.52 3.00
C LYS A 107 -1.35 22.21 3.65
N PHE A 108 -1.63 22.05 4.94
CA PHE A 108 -1.31 20.79 5.62
C PHE A 108 -2.12 19.63 5.04
N SER A 109 -1.44 18.50 4.83
CA SER A 109 -2.01 17.26 4.32
C SER A 109 -1.35 16.09 5.04
N SER A 110 -2.12 15.07 5.40
CA SER A 110 -1.57 13.81 5.90
C SER A 110 -0.92 12.97 4.78
N LEU A 111 -1.03 13.42 3.53
CA LEU A 111 -0.50 12.76 2.33
C LEU A 111 0.53 13.69 1.67
N GLY A 112 1.76 13.19 1.49
CA GLY A 112 2.78 13.86 0.67
C GLY A 112 3.64 14.92 1.39
N GLY A 113 3.49 15.09 2.71
CA GLY A 113 4.28 16.06 3.48
C GLY A 113 3.80 17.51 3.29
N PRO A 114 4.51 18.50 3.89
CA PRO A 114 4.04 19.89 3.92
C PRO A 114 4.27 20.63 2.60
N LEU A 115 4.96 20.03 1.63
CA LEU A 115 5.42 20.66 0.39
C LEU A 115 4.68 20.16 -0.87
N TRP A 116 3.59 19.41 -0.73
CA TRP A 116 2.83 18.92 -1.89
C TRP A 116 2.28 20.05 -2.77
N ASN A 117 2.04 21.24 -2.19
CA ASN A 117 1.58 22.44 -2.89
C ASN A 117 2.71 23.45 -3.15
N ILE A 118 3.93 22.98 -3.44
CA ILE A 118 5.14 23.83 -3.57
C ILE A 118 4.97 25.03 -4.51
N ASP A 119 4.22 24.86 -5.60
CA ASP A 119 3.95 25.91 -6.60
C ASP A 119 3.12 27.08 -6.04
N GLU A 120 2.45 26.87 -4.92
CA GLU A 120 1.65 27.87 -4.24
C GLU A 120 2.37 28.52 -3.04
N LEU A 121 3.51 27.97 -2.63
CA LEU A 121 4.23 28.42 -1.43
C LEU A 121 5.00 29.71 -1.70
N ARG A 122 5.15 30.51 -0.65
CA ARG A 122 5.96 31.74 -0.68
C ARG A 122 6.87 31.82 0.53
N ILE A 123 7.98 32.53 0.37
CA ILE A 123 8.86 32.87 1.48
C ILE A 123 8.64 34.36 1.78
N ALA A 124 8.19 34.67 2.99
CA ALA A 124 8.15 36.04 3.47
C ALA A 124 9.57 36.60 3.55
N GLU A 125 9.80 37.80 2.99
CA GLU A 125 11.02 38.56 3.26
C GLU A 125 10.93 39.12 4.68
N ASN A 126 11.98 38.90 5.47
CA ASN A 126 12.07 39.36 6.86
C ASN A 126 12.05 40.89 6.97
#